data_AF-A0A6B0C7J1-F1
#
_entry.id   AF-A0A6B0C7J1-F1
#
_cell.length_a   1.000
_cell.length_b   1.000
_cell.length_c   1.000
_cell.angle_alpha   90.00
_cell.angle_beta   90.00
_cell.angle_gamma   90.00
#
_symmetry.space_group_name_H-M   'P 1'
#
loop_
_entity.id
_entity.type
_entity.pdbx_description
1 polymer ?
#
loop_
_entity_poly.entity_id
_entity_poly.type
_entity_poly.pdbx_seq_one_letter_code
_entity_poly.pdbx_strand_id
1 'polypeptide(L)' 'MRIEYNYRYYLTENEYKQYHIQLKGFIKKYVATKLADVGEVIHFAQAQQRQGRYVSLYLSYEAAKYFNHVMCTHSLAKDD' A
#
# COMPACT_ATOMS: atom_id res chain seq x y z
N MET A 1 13.08 8.51 6.99
CA MET A 1 12.38 7.29 6.50
C MET A 1 12.83 7.06 5.06
N ARG A 2 13.48 5.94 4.78
CA ARG A 2 13.92 5.55 3.43
C ARG A 2 12.91 4.50 2.93
N ILE A 3 12.17 4.79 1.86
CA ILE A 3 11.26 3.81 1.26
C ILE A 3 11.94 3.26 0.02
N GLU A 4 12.04 1.94 -0.04
CA GLU A 4 12.61 1.23 -1.18
C GLU A 4 11.61 0.24 -1.73
N TYR A 5 11.35 0.34 -3.03
CA TYR A 5 10.57 -0.65 -3.75
C TYR A 5 11.48 -1.44 -4.65
N ASN A 6 11.58 -2.74 -4.35
CA ASN A 6 12.24 -3.74 -5.16
C ASN A 6 11.15 -4.70 -5.63
N TYR A 7 10.71 -4.56 -6.87
CA TYR A 7 9.67 -5.43 -7.40
C TYR A 7 9.92 -5.81 -8.85
N ARG A 8 9.39 -6.99 -9.20
CA ARG A 8 9.30 -7.45 -10.58
C ARG A 8 7.89 -7.17 -11.07
N TYR A 9 7.81 -6.43 -12.17
CA TYR A 9 6.57 -6.22 -12.89
C TYR A 9 6.54 -7.19 -14.06
N TYR A 10 5.75 -8.25 -13.91
CA TYR A 10 5.55 -9.25 -14.95
C TYR A 10 4.72 -8.64 -16.08
N LEU A 11 5.25 -8.70 -17.30
CA LEU A 11 4.56 -8.30 -18.54
C LEU A 11 3.85 -9.52 -19.15
N THR A 12 4.47 -10.68 -19.00
CA THR A 12 3.92 -12.00 -19.33
C THR A 12 4.36 -12.99 -18.24
N GLU A 13 3.97 -14.26 -18.36
CA GLU A 13 4.41 -15.32 -17.44
C GLU A 13 5.93 -15.51 -17.41
N ASN A 14 6.61 -15.25 -18.54
CA ASN A 14 8.04 -15.47 -18.71
C ASN A 14 8.86 -14.18 -18.82
N GLU A 15 8.21 -13.02 -18.99
CA GLU A 15 8.86 -11.73 -19.15
C GLU A 15 8.52 -10.79 -18.01
N TYR A 16 9.55 -10.16 -17.43
CA TYR A 16 9.36 -9.15 -16.39
C TYR A 16 10.37 -8.02 -16.50
N LYS A 17 9.99 -6.86 -15.97
CA LYS A 17 10.88 -5.74 -15.70
C LYS A 17 11.18 -5.69 -14.21
N GLN A 18 12.45 -5.53 -13.87
CA GLN A 18 12.86 -5.30 -12.48
C GLN A 18 12.96 -3.80 -12.22
N TYR A 19 12.28 -3.35 -11.18
CA TYR A 19 12.32 -1.96 -10.73
C TYR A 19 13.02 -1.86 -9.38
N HIS A 20 13.95 -0.91 -9.29
CA HIS A 20 14.56 -0.48 -8.05
C HIS A 20 14.26 1.01 -7.86
N ILE A 21 13.32 1.33 -6.96
CA ILE A 21 12.90 2.70 -6.69
C ILE A 21 13.32 3.05 -5.27
N GLN A 22 14.12 4.10 -5.14
CA GLN A 22 14.48 4.69 -3.86
C GLN A 22 13.79 6.04 -3.70
N LEU A 23 12.89 6.15 -2.72
CA LEU A 23 12.28 7.41 -2.33
C LEU A 23 13.03 7.96 -1.12
N LYS A 24 13.77 9.05 -1.32
CA LYS A 24 14.62 9.67 -0.30
C LYS A 24 13.83 10.48 0.75
N GLY A 25 12.55 10.72 0.50
CA GLY A 25 11.65 11.44 1.40
C GLY A 25 10.22 11.47 0.86
N PHE A 26 9.32 12.08 1.63
CA PHE A 26 7.93 12.31 1.22
C PHE A 26 7.62 13.81 1.30
N ILE A 27 6.84 14.32 0.35
CA ILE A 27 6.32 15.69 0.39
C ILE A 27 5.19 15.77 1.43
N LYS A 28 4.34 14.76 1.48
CA LYS A 28 3.24 14.61 2.43
C LYS A 28 3.08 13.13 2.82
N LYS A 29 2.54 12.87 4.02
CA LYS A 29 2.21 11.53 4.51
C LYS A 29 0.86 11.52 5.22
N TYR A 30 0.18 10.39 5.18
CA TYR A 30 -1.03 10.14 5.95
C TYR A 30 -1.07 8.66 6.36
N VAL A 31 -1.37 8.37 7.62
CA VAL A 31 -1.42 7.01 8.17
C VAL A 31 -2.67 6.90 9.01
N ALA A 32 -3.56 5.97 8.64
CA ALA A 32 -4.69 5.60 9.47
C ALA A 32 -4.22 4.73 10.64
N THR A 33 -4.72 5.02 11.84
CA THR A 33 -4.49 4.19 13.04
C THR A 33 -5.73 3.38 13.43
N LYS A 34 -6.86 3.63 12.75
CA LYS A 34 -8.13 2.95 12.96
C LYS A 34 -8.72 2.55 11.61
N LEU A 35 -9.51 1.48 11.60
CA LEU A 35 -10.15 0.96 10.38
C LEU A 35 -11.06 2.00 9.72
N ALA A 36 -11.78 2.81 10.52
CA ALA A 36 -12.68 3.85 10.02
C ALA A 36 -11.95 4.93 9.20
N ASP A 37 -10.66 5.14 9.44
CA ASP A 37 -9.87 6.19 8.79
C ASP A 37 -9.19 5.71 7.50
N VAL A 38 -9.35 4.43 7.12
CA VAL A 38 -8.75 3.86 5.90
C VAL A 38 -9.20 4.61 4.66
N GLY A 39 -10.47 5.03 4.60
CA GLY A 39 -11.01 5.86 3.52
C GLY A 39 -10.21 7.14 3.29
N GLU A 40 -9.83 7.82 4.37
CA GLU A 40 -9.07 9.07 4.31
C GLU A 40 -7.66 8.85 3.76
N VAL A 41 -7.04 7.69 4.00
CA VAL A 41 -5.76 7.32 3.36
C VAL A 41 -5.92 7.25 1.84
N ILE A 42 -7.01 6.63 1.38
CA ILE A 42 -7.31 6.48 -0.06
C ILE A 42 -7.58 7.85 -0.69
N HIS A 43 -8.42 8.67 -0.07
CA HIS A 43 -8.73 10.01 -0.56
C HIS A 43 -7.49 10.91 -0.57
N PHE A 44 -6.66 10.84 0.47
CA PHE A 44 -5.37 11.52 0.51
C PHE A 44 -4.48 11.10 -0.66
N ALA A 45 -4.31 9.79 -0.89
CA ALA A 45 -3.51 9.24 -1.98
C ALA A 45 -4.01 9.72 -3.36
N GLN A 46 -5.32 9.64 -3.61
CA GLN A 46 -5.95 10.12 -4.83
C GLN A 46 -5.72 11.63 -5.04
N ALA A 47 -5.84 12.42 -3.97
CA ALA A 47 -5.59 13.86 -4.03
C ALA A 47 -4.12 14.18 -4.35
N GLN A 48 -3.16 13.43 -3.79
CA GLN A 48 -1.75 13.58 -4.16
C GLN A 48 -1.49 13.20 -5.62
N GLN A 49 -2.09 12.11 -6.09
CA GLN A 49 -1.94 11.66 -7.47
C GLN A 49 -2.50 12.67 -8.48
N ARG A 50 -3.68 13.26 -8.21
CA ARG A 50 -4.28 14.32 -9.04
C ARG A 50 -3.40 15.58 -9.14
N GLN A 51 -2.51 15.79 -8.18
CA GLN A 51 -1.52 16.88 -8.19
C GLN A 51 -0.23 16.51 -8.94
N GLY A 52 -0.19 15.36 -9.63
CA GLY A 52 0.98 14.89 -10.38
C GLY A 52 2.10 14.31 -9.51
N ARG A 53 1.84 14.01 -8.23
CA ARG A 53 2.83 13.42 -7.33
C ARG A 53 2.88 11.91 -7.51
N TYR A 54 4.09 11.34 -7.40
CA TYR A 54 4.25 9.91 -7.22
C TYR A 54 3.74 9.50 -5.83
N VAL A 55 2.87 8.50 -5.78
CA VAL A 55 2.24 8.04 -4.54
C VAL A 55 2.68 6.63 -4.24
N SER A 56 3.15 6.44 -3.01
CA SER A 56 3.43 5.16 -2.39
C SER A 56 2.30 4.89 -1.41
N LEU A 57 1.58 3.78 -1.61
CA LEU A 57 0.43 3.38 -0.79
C LEU A 57 0.65 1.96 -0.28
N TYR A 58 0.46 1.76 1.03
CA TYR A 58 0.46 0.46 1.66
C TYR A 58 -0.84 0.30 2.43
N LEU A 59 -1.58 -0.77 2.14
CA LEU A 59 -2.77 -1.19 2.87
C LEU A 59 -2.49 -2.59 3.42
N SER A 60 -2.63 -2.76 4.73
CA SER A 60 -2.52 -4.09 5.33
C SER A 60 -3.78 -4.91 5.04
N TYR A 61 -3.72 -6.22 5.22
CA TYR A 61 -4.88 -7.09 5.02
C TYR A 61 -6.06 -6.74 5.94
N GLU A 62 -5.79 -6.22 7.15
CA GLU A 62 -6.80 -5.75 8.08
C GLU A 62 -7.62 -4.58 7.53
N ALA A 63 -7.05 -3.77 6.63
CA ALA A 63 -7.74 -2.68 5.97
C ALA A 63 -8.83 -3.17 5.00
N ALA A 64 -8.81 -4.44 4.58
CA ALA A 64 -9.80 -5.00 3.66
C ALA A 64 -11.24 -4.89 4.20
N LYS A 65 -11.41 -4.95 5.53
CA LYS A 65 -12.70 -4.78 6.21
C LYS A 65 -13.36 -3.42 5.98
N TYR A 66 -12.58 -2.40 5.64
CA TYR A 66 -13.12 -1.08 5.29
C TYR A 66 -13.94 -1.15 3.99
N PHE A 67 -13.50 -1.96 3.02
CA PHE A 67 -14.15 -2.09 1.71
C PHE A 67 -15.22 -3.18 1.71
N ASN A 68 -15.00 -4.25 2.47
CA ASN A 68 -15.95 -5.34 2.61
C ASN A 68 -15.92 -5.89 4.04
N HIS A 69 -16.99 -5.63 4.79
CA HIS A 69 -17.11 -6.03 6.20
C HIS A 69 -17.06 -7.55 6.43
N VAL A 70 -17.30 -8.38 5.41
CA VAL A 70 -17.21 -9.85 5.55
C VAL A 70 -15.78 -10.38 5.41
N MET A 71 -14.83 -9.57 4.93
CA MET A 71 -13.43 -9.99 4.85
C MET A 71 -12.81 -10.12 6.24
N CYS A 72 -11.90 -11.07 6.42
CA CYS A 72 -11.20 -11.24 7.69
C CYS A 72 -9.74 -11.67 7.46
N THR A 73 -8.91 -11.40 8.46
CA THR A 73 -7.55 -11.95 8.54
C THR A 73 -7.59 -13.18 9.42
N HIS A 74 -6.82 -14.20 9.04
CA HIS A 74 -6.61 -15.39 9.85
C HIS A 74 -5.27 -15.27 10.55
N SER A 75 -5.24 -15.55 11.86
CA SER A 75 -3.98 -15.75 12.55
C SER A 75 -3.47 -17.15 12.20
N LEU A 76 -2.22 -17.26 11.77
CA LEU A 76 -1.56 -18.55 11.72
C LEU A 76 -1.44 -19.05 13.16
N ALA A 77 -1.91 -20.27 13.43
CA ALA A 77 -1.58 -20.94 14.67
C ALA A 77 -0.06 -21.03 14.76
N LYS A 78 0.53 -20.70 15.90
CA LYS A 78 1.93 -21.07 16.13
C LYS A 78 1.96 -22.59 16.26
N ASP A 79 2.72 -23.25 15.39
CA ASP A 79 3.15 -24.61 15.65
C ASP A 79 4.11 -24.53 16.85
N ASP A 80 3.67 -25.10 17.99
CA ASP A 80 4.47 -25.23 19.23
C ASP A 80 5.57 -26.29 19.08
#